data_AF-A4S966-F1
#
_entry.id   AF-A4S966-F1
#
_cell.length_a   1.000
_cell.length_b   1.000
_cell.length_c   1.000
_cell.angle_alpha   90.00
_cell.angle_beta   90.00
_cell.angle_gamma   90.00
#
_symmetry.space_group_name_H-M   'P 1'
#
loop_
_entity.id
_entity.type
_entity.pdbx_description
1 polymer ?
#
loop_
_entity_poly.entity_id
_entity_poly.type
_entity_poly.pdbx_seq_one_letter_code
_entity_poly.pdbx_strand_id
1 'polypeptide(L)'
;MPAIYSAPDGSKEAAVLEKLRRVIDPDFGEDIVNCGFVKALNVDESAGNVLFAIELTTPACPVKAEFERQAKAFVGELEWVKNVRVTMTAQPARNDAPETVEGLRRVRHIIAVSSCKGGVGKSTTSVNLAYTLAMMGAKVGILDADVYGPSLPTMISPESPVLEMDKGTGTITPVEYEGVKVVSFGFAGQGSAIMRGPMVSGLINQLLTTTDWGELDYLILDMPPGTGDIQLTLCQVVPITAAVVVTTPQKLAFIDVEKGVRMFAKLAVPCVSVVENLSYFEVDGVKHKPFGEGSGAAICEQYGVPNLLQMPIVPELSACGDTGRPLVLRDPACKTSSRYQDVAATVVREVAKLNNGKKPRVDIDPGYDGAFRVELPGENDDKPFWITAKNVRMSDTSARVKGSDESPDRLLNGTPIPDDIAPIEMSVIGNYAMSVTWPDGLSQVAAFNTLAKLERLPARAS
;
A
#
# COMPACT_ATOMS: atom_id res chain seq x y z
N MET A 1 -22.59 -3.91 -1.25
CA MET A 1 -22.62 -3.62 -2.70
C MET A 1 -23.51 -2.41 -2.92
N PRO A 2 -23.01 -1.28 -3.46
CA PRO A 2 -23.90 -0.27 -4.03
C PRO A 2 -24.42 -0.77 -5.39
N ALA A 3 -25.63 -0.36 -5.76
CA ALA A 3 -26.34 -0.84 -6.94
C ALA A 3 -25.49 -0.74 -8.22
N ILE A 4 -25.24 -1.88 -8.86
CA ILE A 4 -24.80 -1.95 -10.26
C ILE A 4 -25.93 -1.31 -11.06
N TYR A 5 -25.62 -0.31 -11.89
CA TYR A 5 -26.60 0.35 -12.75
C TYR A 5 -27.32 -0.70 -13.62
N SER A 6 -28.56 -1.06 -13.27
CA SER A 6 -29.43 -1.84 -14.14
C SER A 6 -30.37 -0.89 -14.88
N ALA A 7 -29.84 -0.22 -15.91
CA ALA A 7 -30.70 0.52 -16.83
C ALA A 7 -31.51 -0.50 -17.67
N PRO A 8 -32.80 -0.25 -17.96
CA PRO A 8 -33.59 -1.13 -18.81
C PRO A 8 -32.95 -1.25 -20.21
N ASP A 9 -32.89 -2.48 -20.72
CA ASP A 9 -32.32 -2.80 -22.04
C ASP A 9 -32.92 -1.91 -23.14
N GLY A 10 -32.05 -1.22 -23.88
CA GLY A 10 -32.43 -0.34 -25.00
C GLY A 10 -32.58 1.15 -24.67
N SER A 11 -32.35 1.59 -23.43
CA SER A 11 -32.34 3.02 -23.09
C SER A 11 -31.08 3.75 -23.57
N LYS A 12 -31.17 5.06 -23.79
CA LYS A 12 -29.98 5.89 -24.08
C LYS A 12 -28.99 5.93 -22.93
N GLU A 13 -29.45 5.73 -21.70
CA GLU A 13 -28.59 5.55 -20.52
C GLU A 13 -27.73 4.29 -20.63
N ALA A 14 -28.32 3.16 -21.07
CA ALA A 14 -27.57 1.93 -21.33
C ALA A 14 -26.51 2.14 -22.43
N ALA A 15 -26.85 2.87 -23.49
CA ALA A 15 -25.89 3.21 -24.55
C ALA A 15 -24.73 4.09 -24.04
N VAL A 16 -24.99 5.02 -23.11
CA VAL A 16 -23.93 5.81 -22.46
C VAL A 16 -23.05 4.92 -21.58
N LEU A 17 -23.64 4.04 -20.78
CA LEU A 17 -22.88 3.10 -19.94
C LEU A 17 -21.99 2.17 -20.78
N GLU A 18 -22.49 1.64 -21.90
CA GLU A 18 -21.69 0.83 -22.83
C GLU A 18 -20.50 1.60 -23.43
N LYS A 19 -20.66 2.89 -23.73
CA LYS A 19 -19.53 3.73 -24.14
C LYS A 19 -18.53 3.94 -23.01
N LEU A 20 -19.01 4.13 -21.77
CA LEU A 20 -18.16 4.31 -20.60
C LEU A 20 -17.41 3.03 -20.20
N ARG A 21 -17.94 1.83 -20.52
CA ARG A 21 -17.21 0.56 -20.36
C ARG A 21 -15.91 0.47 -21.17
N ARG A 22 -15.70 1.35 -22.16
CA ARG A 22 -14.44 1.42 -22.92
C ARG A 22 -13.33 2.18 -22.19
N VAL A 23 -13.67 2.95 -21.15
CA VAL A 23 -12.67 3.56 -20.28
C VAL A 23 -12.23 2.49 -19.30
N ILE A 24 -11.04 1.95 -19.56
CA ILE A 24 -10.43 0.94 -18.69
C ILE A 24 -9.63 1.67 -17.63
N ASP A 25 -9.89 1.33 -16.37
CA ASP A 25 -9.03 1.75 -15.30
C ASP A 25 -7.73 0.92 -15.34
N PRO A 26 -6.55 1.55 -15.56
CA PRO A 26 -5.30 0.82 -15.70
C PRO A 26 -4.80 0.24 -14.37
N ASP A 27 -5.31 0.73 -13.24
CA ASP A 27 -4.99 0.24 -11.91
C ASP A 27 -5.74 -1.07 -11.62
N PHE A 28 -7.02 -1.17 -12.02
CA PHE A 28 -7.84 -2.38 -11.81
C PHE A 28 -7.87 -3.35 -13.00
N GLY A 29 -7.50 -2.90 -14.20
CA GLY A 29 -7.64 -3.70 -15.43
C GLY A 29 -9.11 -3.96 -15.81
N GLU A 30 -10.03 -3.15 -15.29
CA GLU A 30 -11.48 -3.32 -15.37
C GLU A 30 -12.13 -2.00 -15.82
N ASP A 31 -13.33 -2.04 -16.37
CA ASP A 31 -13.99 -0.83 -16.83
C ASP A 31 -14.57 0.03 -15.69
N ILE A 32 -14.60 1.35 -15.87
CA ILE A 32 -15.05 2.30 -14.83
C ILE A 32 -16.53 2.12 -14.42
N VAL A 33 -17.35 1.42 -15.21
CA VAL A 33 -18.75 1.11 -14.88
C VAL A 33 -18.81 -0.08 -13.94
N ASN A 34 -18.07 -1.15 -14.23
CA ASN A 34 -17.93 -2.32 -13.36
C ASN A 34 -17.21 -1.99 -12.05
N CYS A 35 -16.22 -1.09 -12.09
CA CYS A 35 -15.61 -0.51 -10.89
C CYS A 35 -16.59 0.35 -10.08
N GLY A 36 -17.75 0.69 -10.64
CA GLY A 36 -18.78 1.50 -9.98
C GLY A 36 -18.41 2.96 -9.80
N PHE A 37 -17.44 3.48 -10.57
CA PHE A 37 -16.97 4.87 -10.48
C PHE A 37 -17.94 5.85 -11.13
N VAL A 38 -18.71 5.42 -12.13
CA VAL A 38 -19.74 6.26 -12.73
C VAL A 38 -20.86 6.48 -11.71
N LYS A 39 -21.12 7.74 -11.35
CA LYS A 39 -22.16 8.17 -10.41
C LYS A 39 -23.00 9.28 -11.02
N ALA A 40 -24.21 9.47 -10.48
CA ALA A 40 -25.09 10.58 -10.84
C ALA A 40 -25.27 10.76 -12.36
N LEU A 41 -25.34 9.65 -13.11
CA LEU A 41 -25.62 9.68 -14.54
C LEU A 41 -27.02 10.27 -14.78
N ASN A 42 -27.07 11.33 -15.58
CA ASN A 42 -28.27 12.01 -16.03
C ASN A 42 -28.17 12.24 -17.54
N VAL A 43 -29.16 11.74 -18.27
CA VAL A 43 -29.27 11.82 -19.72
C VAL A 43 -30.48 12.66 -20.08
N ASP A 44 -30.26 13.86 -20.62
CA ASP A 44 -31.29 14.69 -21.22
C ASP A 44 -31.34 14.41 -22.73
N GLU A 45 -32.27 13.55 -23.10
CA GLU A 45 -32.46 13.13 -24.48
C GLU A 45 -32.90 14.26 -25.42
N SER A 46 -33.64 15.23 -24.90
CA SER A 46 -34.27 16.29 -25.69
C SER A 46 -33.26 17.37 -26.07
N ALA A 47 -32.35 17.68 -25.14
CA ALA A 47 -31.27 18.64 -25.36
C ALA A 47 -30.00 17.97 -25.92
N GLY A 48 -29.88 16.64 -25.84
CA GLY A 48 -28.68 15.89 -26.20
C GLY A 48 -27.54 16.09 -25.19
N ASN A 49 -27.86 16.30 -23.91
CA ASN A 49 -26.88 16.55 -22.87
C ASN A 49 -26.69 15.31 -21.99
N VAL A 50 -25.44 14.95 -21.74
CA VAL A 50 -25.09 13.85 -20.83
C VAL A 50 -24.24 14.40 -19.69
N LEU A 51 -24.69 14.20 -18.46
CA LEU A 51 -24.00 14.61 -17.25
C LEU A 51 -23.76 13.40 -16.36
N PHE A 52 -22.54 13.26 -15.86
CA PHE A 52 -22.22 12.24 -14.86
C PHE A 52 -21.02 12.66 -14.03
N ALA A 53 -20.84 11.99 -12.89
CA ALA A 53 -19.64 12.07 -12.10
C ALA A 53 -18.81 10.79 -12.27
N ILE A 54 -17.49 10.93 -12.28
CA ILE A 54 -16.56 9.82 -12.09
C ILE A 54 -16.00 9.98 -10.67
N GLU A 55 -16.45 9.11 -9.77
CA GLU A 55 -16.05 9.07 -8.38
C GLU A 55 -14.86 8.13 -8.20
N LEU A 56 -13.68 8.72 -8.07
CA LEU A 56 -12.43 8.01 -7.87
C LEU A 56 -12.30 7.53 -6.41
N THR A 57 -11.48 6.52 -6.20
CA THR A 57 -11.19 5.97 -4.86
C THR A 57 -10.43 6.97 -3.99
N THR A 58 -9.62 7.83 -4.63
CA THR A 58 -8.83 8.88 -3.99
C THR A 58 -8.66 10.09 -4.92
N PRO A 59 -8.55 11.33 -4.37
CA PRO A 59 -8.26 12.52 -5.17
C PRO A 59 -6.92 12.45 -5.91
N ALA A 60 -5.95 11.70 -5.39
CA ALA A 60 -4.59 11.58 -5.92
C ALA A 60 -4.44 10.57 -7.08
N CYS A 61 -5.53 10.14 -7.71
CA CYS A 61 -5.46 9.22 -8.84
C CYS A 61 -4.76 9.90 -10.05
N PRO A 62 -3.62 9.38 -10.54
CA PRO A 62 -2.82 10.03 -11.58
C PRO A 62 -3.52 10.07 -12.94
N VAL A 63 -4.54 9.21 -13.14
CA VAL A 63 -5.26 9.07 -14.42
C VAL A 63 -6.55 9.89 -14.49
N LYS A 64 -6.80 10.78 -13.51
CA LYS A 64 -8.00 11.63 -13.45
C LYS A 64 -8.26 12.38 -14.75
N ALA A 65 -7.25 13.05 -15.30
CA ALA A 65 -7.37 13.82 -16.54
C ALA A 65 -7.61 12.92 -17.77
N GLU A 66 -7.01 11.72 -17.77
CA GLU A 66 -7.18 10.75 -18.84
C GLU A 66 -8.60 10.19 -18.87
N PHE A 67 -9.17 9.84 -17.70
CA PHE A 67 -10.54 9.36 -17.59
C PHE A 67 -11.54 10.41 -18.05
N GLU A 68 -11.37 11.66 -17.63
CA GLU A 68 -12.23 12.75 -18.09
C GLU A 68 -12.20 12.89 -19.62
N ARG A 69 -11.00 12.84 -20.21
CA ARG A 69 -10.81 12.95 -21.66
C ARG A 69 -11.43 11.78 -22.42
N GLN A 70 -11.13 10.55 -22.02
CA GLN A 70 -11.65 9.34 -22.67
C GLN A 70 -13.17 9.24 -22.53
N ALA A 71 -13.71 9.50 -21.34
CA ALA A 71 -15.15 9.45 -21.10
C ALA A 71 -15.90 10.47 -21.96
N LYS A 72 -15.39 11.71 -22.08
CA LYS A 72 -15.95 12.71 -23.00
C LYS A 72 -15.89 12.26 -24.46
N ALA A 73 -14.75 11.69 -24.87
CA ALA A 73 -14.56 11.23 -26.24
C ALA A 73 -15.52 10.09 -26.61
N PHE A 74 -15.59 9.03 -25.79
CA PHE A 74 -16.42 7.86 -26.10
C PHE A 74 -17.92 8.13 -26.02
N VAL A 75 -18.37 8.92 -25.03
CA VAL A 75 -19.79 9.31 -24.94
C VAL A 75 -20.17 10.25 -26.08
N GLY A 76 -19.25 11.11 -26.52
CA GLY A 76 -19.45 12.01 -27.67
C GLY A 76 -19.57 11.31 -29.03
N GLU A 77 -19.26 10.01 -29.13
CA GLU A 77 -19.48 9.23 -30.36
C GLU A 77 -20.97 8.90 -30.61
N LEU A 78 -21.84 9.09 -29.62
CA LEU A 78 -23.27 8.85 -29.78
C LEU A 78 -23.90 10.00 -30.58
N GLU A 79 -24.51 9.69 -31.74
CA GLU A 79 -25.00 10.70 -32.70
C GLU A 79 -25.98 11.73 -32.11
N TRP A 80 -26.71 11.38 -31.06
CA TRP A 80 -27.69 12.26 -30.41
C TRP A 80 -27.06 13.15 -29.32
N VAL A 81 -25.81 12.91 -28.93
CA VAL A 81 -25.12 13.65 -27.87
C VAL A 81 -24.49 14.92 -28.45
N LYS A 82 -24.84 16.06 -27.87
CA LYS A 82 -24.31 17.39 -28.21
C LYS A 82 -23.32 17.90 -27.18
N ASN A 83 -23.56 17.65 -25.90
CA ASN A 83 -22.68 18.07 -24.81
C ASN A 83 -22.47 16.96 -23.79
N VAL A 84 -21.23 16.77 -23.36
CA VAL A 84 -20.86 15.86 -22.27
C VAL A 84 -20.20 16.66 -21.15
N ARG A 85 -20.80 16.61 -19.95
CA ARG A 85 -20.23 17.22 -18.75
C ARG A 85 -19.87 16.12 -17.75
N VAL A 86 -18.57 16.03 -17.47
CA VAL A 86 -18.01 15.08 -16.51
C VAL A 86 -17.56 15.84 -15.28
N THR A 87 -17.99 15.40 -14.09
CA THR A 87 -17.52 15.93 -12.82
C THR A 87 -16.63 14.90 -12.14
N MET A 88 -15.36 15.22 -11.92
CA MET A 88 -14.46 14.32 -11.21
C MET A 88 -14.63 14.51 -9.71
N THR A 89 -15.07 13.47 -9.01
CA THR A 89 -15.21 13.44 -7.54
C THR A 89 -14.29 12.36 -6.97
N ALA A 90 -14.17 12.33 -5.64
CA ALA A 90 -13.58 11.20 -4.94
C ALA A 90 -14.58 10.70 -3.89
N GLN A 91 -14.54 9.40 -3.57
CA GLN A 91 -15.31 8.82 -2.46
C GLN A 91 -15.12 9.69 -1.20
N PRO A 92 -16.06 9.82 -0.27
CA PRO A 92 -15.87 10.47 1.03
C PRO A 92 -15.14 9.57 2.03
N ALA A 93 -14.48 10.15 3.04
CA ALA A 93 -13.60 9.42 3.94
C ALA A 93 -14.41 8.46 4.82
N ARG A 94 -14.35 7.17 4.52
CA ARG A 94 -14.82 6.12 5.44
C ARG A 94 -13.64 5.26 5.81
N ASN A 95 -13.21 5.41 7.04
CA ASN A 95 -12.28 4.49 7.66
C ASN A 95 -13.14 3.50 8.47
N ASP A 96 -13.07 2.20 8.17
CA ASP A 96 -13.61 1.14 9.04
C ASP A 96 -12.67 0.91 10.25
N ALA A 97 -12.01 1.98 10.71
CA ALA A 97 -11.19 1.96 11.91
C ALA A 97 -12.09 1.55 13.10
N PRO A 98 -11.58 0.73 14.03
CA PRO A 98 -12.28 0.49 15.29
C PRO A 98 -12.73 1.83 15.89
N GLU A 99 -13.95 1.90 16.43
CA GLU A 99 -14.55 3.14 16.97
C GLU A 99 -13.66 3.88 17.98
N THR A 100 -12.59 3.25 18.46
CA THR A 100 -11.79 3.61 19.63
C THR A 100 -10.72 4.68 19.43
N VAL A 101 -10.43 5.18 18.22
CA VAL A 101 -9.37 6.20 18.02
C VAL A 101 -9.89 7.49 17.39
N GLU A 102 -10.36 8.41 18.22
CA GLU A 102 -11.05 9.64 17.80
C GLU A 102 -10.25 10.50 16.81
N GLY A 103 -8.96 10.73 17.05
CA GLY A 103 -8.10 11.54 16.17
C GLY A 103 -7.84 10.93 14.78
N LEU A 104 -8.05 9.63 14.59
CA LEU A 104 -7.82 8.95 13.31
C LEU A 104 -9.10 8.65 12.53
N ARG A 105 -10.29 8.94 13.10
CA ARG A 105 -11.59 8.63 12.47
C ARG A 105 -11.77 9.27 11.10
N ARG A 106 -11.14 10.42 10.85
CA ARG A 106 -11.26 11.20 9.61
C ARG A 106 -10.06 11.05 8.67
N VAL A 107 -9.11 10.19 9.01
CA VAL A 107 -8.01 9.79 8.13
C VAL A 107 -8.49 8.60 7.32
N ARG A 108 -8.36 8.58 5.99
CA ARG A 108 -8.81 7.44 5.17
C ARG A 108 -7.83 6.30 5.14
N HIS A 109 -6.57 6.62 4.91
CA HIS A 109 -5.54 5.62 4.67
C HIS A 109 -4.30 5.96 5.48
N ILE A 110 -3.84 5.01 6.27
CA ILE A 110 -2.61 5.13 7.04
C ILE A 110 -1.55 4.26 6.37
N ILE A 111 -0.49 4.89 5.88
CA ILE A 111 0.60 4.21 5.17
C ILE A 111 1.83 4.18 6.07
N ALA A 112 2.19 2.99 6.52
CA ALA A 112 3.41 2.81 7.31
C ALA A 112 4.62 2.72 6.39
N VAL A 113 5.59 3.62 6.57
CA VAL A 113 6.90 3.53 5.89
C VAL A 113 7.89 2.98 6.90
N SER A 114 8.35 1.76 6.67
CA SER A 114 9.23 1.04 7.61
C SER A 114 10.55 0.67 6.96
N SER A 115 11.58 0.59 7.80
CA SER A 115 12.88 0.04 7.44
C SER A 115 13.40 -0.81 8.58
N CYS A 116 13.98 -1.94 8.25
CA CYS A 116 14.46 -2.87 9.26
C CYS A 116 15.90 -2.54 9.74
N LYS A 117 16.47 -1.45 9.21
CA LYS A 117 17.77 -0.86 9.59
C LYS A 117 17.72 0.67 9.60
N GLY A 118 18.57 1.30 10.40
CA GLY A 118 18.83 2.74 10.32
C GLY A 118 19.67 3.11 9.09
N GLY A 119 19.53 4.34 8.60
CA GLY A 119 20.38 4.89 7.54
C GLY A 119 20.04 4.45 6.10
N VAL A 120 18.95 3.72 5.87
CA VAL A 120 18.54 3.30 4.51
C VAL A 120 17.78 4.37 3.73
N GLY A 121 17.52 5.54 4.32
CA GLY A 121 16.72 6.62 3.71
C GLY A 121 15.20 6.43 3.83
N LYS A 122 14.74 5.78 4.91
CA LYS A 122 13.33 5.64 5.26
C LYS A 122 12.63 7.00 5.35
N SER A 123 13.12 7.90 6.21
CA SER A 123 12.54 9.23 6.41
C SER A 123 12.58 10.07 5.14
N THR A 124 13.65 9.97 4.35
CA THR A 124 13.72 10.59 3.02
C THR A 124 12.60 10.10 2.09
N THR A 125 12.33 8.80 2.11
CA THR A 125 11.23 8.20 1.34
C THR A 125 9.86 8.64 1.88
N SER A 126 9.66 8.62 3.20
CA SER A 126 8.42 9.04 3.87
C SER A 126 8.04 10.48 3.51
N VAL A 127 9.01 11.40 3.62
CA VAL A 127 8.82 12.82 3.31
C VAL A 127 8.50 13.03 1.84
N ASN A 128 9.32 12.51 0.92
CA ASN A 128 9.07 12.73 -0.51
C ASN A 128 7.77 12.03 -0.97
N LEU A 129 7.40 10.88 -0.40
CA LEU A 129 6.10 10.24 -0.65
C LEU A 129 4.94 11.13 -0.20
N ALA A 130 4.99 11.67 1.02
CA ALA A 130 3.94 12.54 1.56
C ALA A 130 3.71 13.77 0.66
N TYR A 131 4.77 14.48 0.31
CA TYR A 131 4.68 15.66 -0.55
C TYR A 131 4.28 15.32 -1.99
N THR A 132 4.69 14.16 -2.51
CA THR A 132 4.23 13.72 -3.84
C THR A 132 2.73 13.46 -3.85
N LEU A 133 2.19 12.78 -2.84
CA LEU A 133 0.74 12.56 -2.71
C LEU A 133 -0.03 13.88 -2.59
N ALA A 134 0.51 14.85 -1.85
CA ALA A 134 -0.08 16.19 -1.73
C ALA A 134 -0.08 16.93 -3.08
N MET A 135 1.03 16.87 -3.83
CA MET A 135 1.11 17.43 -5.19
C MET A 135 0.16 16.75 -6.19
N MET A 136 -0.19 15.48 -5.96
CA MET A 136 -1.22 14.76 -6.71
C MET A 136 -2.65 15.17 -6.30
N GLY A 137 -2.81 16.02 -5.28
CA GLY A 137 -4.09 16.60 -4.87
C GLY A 137 -4.75 15.93 -3.66
N ALA A 138 -4.06 15.02 -2.96
CA ALA A 138 -4.57 14.45 -1.72
C ALA A 138 -4.38 15.41 -0.53
N LYS A 139 -5.28 15.32 0.46
CA LYS A 139 -5.05 15.88 1.80
C LYS A 139 -4.10 14.94 2.56
N VAL A 140 -2.90 15.42 2.90
CA VAL A 140 -1.84 14.55 3.46
C VAL A 140 -1.38 15.03 4.84
N GLY A 141 -1.17 14.07 5.73
CA GLY A 141 -0.41 14.24 6.96
C GLY A 141 0.83 13.35 6.99
N ILE A 142 1.83 13.73 7.76
CA ILE A 142 3.00 12.91 8.08
C ILE A 142 3.28 12.95 9.59
N LEU A 143 3.46 11.78 10.20
CA LEU A 143 3.94 11.62 11.58
C LEU A 143 5.33 10.97 11.57
N ASP A 144 6.30 11.65 12.16
CA ASP A 144 7.60 11.09 12.51
C ASP A 144 7.51 10.34 13.84
N ALA A 145 7.55 9.01 13.76
CA ALA A 145 7.50 8.12 14.92
C ALA A 145 8.90 7.70 15.40
N ASP A 146 9.98 8.24 14.83
CA ASP A 146 11.34 8.01 15.31
C ASP A 146 11.73 9.05 16.38
N VAL A 147 11.31 8.79 17.62
CA VAL A 147 11.55 9.69 18.76
C VAL A 147 13.04 9.83 19.12
N TYR A 148 13.86 8.82 18.81
CA TYR A 148 15.28 8.82 19.18
C TYR A 148 16.17 9.51 18.15
N GLY A 149 15.74 9.58 16.90
CA GLY A 149 16.47 10.24 15.82
C GLY A 149 15.51 10.93 14.84
N PRO A 150 14.70 11.90 15.30
CA PRO A 150 13.69 12.53 14.46
C PRO A 150 14.38 13.24 13.29
N SER A 151 14.09 12.78 12.09
CA SER A 151 14.68 13.32 10.85
C SER A 151 13.78 14.38 10.23
N LEU A 152 12.48 14.35 10.53
CA LEU A 152 11.52 15.25 9.91
C LEU A 152 11.83 16.75 10.14
N PRO A 153 12.22 17.22 11.35
CA PRO A 153 12.51 18.63 11.60
C PRO A 153 13.69 19.20 10.79
N THR A 154 14.60 18.36 10.30
CA THR A 154 15.71 18.81 9.44
C THR A 154 15.34 18.78 7.95
N MET A 155 14.41 17.89 7.57
CA MET A 155 14.02 17.66 6.18
C MET A 155 12.96 18.64 5.65
N ILE A 156 12.33 19.40 6.54
CA ILE A 156 11.37 20.47 6.22
C ILE A 156 11.64 21.70 7.11
N SER A 157 11.22 22.88 6.68
CA SER A 157 11.44 24.13 7.41
C SER A 157 10.15 24.97 7.51
N PRO A 158 9.19 24.56 8.36
CA PRO A 158 7.99 25.36 8.63
C PRO A 158 8.35 26.66 9.38
N GLU A 159 7.54 27.71 9.17
CA GLU A 159 7.74 29.01 9.82
C GLU A 159 7.60 28.93 11.36
N SER A 160 6.72 28.05 11.85
CA SER A 160 6.51 27.79 13.28
C SER A 160 6.65 26.29 13.58
N PRO A 161 7.86 25.79 13.91
CA PRO A 161 8.14 24.38 14.17
C PRO A 161 7.79 23.96 15.60
N VAL A 162 6.63 24.39 16.13
CA VAL A 162 6.22 24.11 17.51
C VAL A 162 4.87 23.40 17.50
N LEU A 163 4.80 22.24 18.16
CA LEU A 163 3.52 21.59 18.41
C LEU A 163 2.77 22.33 19.53
N GLU A 164 1.61 22.86 19.20
CA GLU A 164 0.71 23.47 20.17
C GLU A 164 -0.24 22.41 20.72
N MET A 165 -0.36 22.35 22.04
CA MET A 165 -1.31 21.47 22.73
C MET A 165 -2.32 22.32 23.48
N ASP A 166 -3.60 22.11 23.17
CA ASP A 166 -4.69 22.74 23.90
C ASP A 166 -4.76 22.17 25.33
N LYS A 167 -4.67 23.04 26.34
CA LYS A 167 -4.60 22.64 27.75
C LYS A 167 -5.93 22.09 28.29
N GLY A 168 -7.05 22.39 27.65
CA GLY A 168 -8.38 21.94 28.10
C GLY A 168 -8.75 20.57 27.55
N THR A 169 -8.41 20.30 26.30
CA THR A 169 -8.78 19.10 25.56
C THR A 169 -7.63 18.10 25.40
N GLY A 170 -6.37 18.55 25.56
CA GLY A 170 -5.18 17.74 25.26
C GLY A 170 -4.95 17.54 23.76
N THR A 171 -5.72 18.22 22.90
CA THR A 171 -5.62 18.11 21.45
C THR A 171 -4.35 18.79 20.95
N ILE A 172 -3.64 18.13 20.05
CA ILE A 172 -2.42 18.66 19.43
C ILE A 172 -2.77 19.26 18.07
N THR A 173 -2.40 20.51 17.85
CA THR A 173 -2.48 21.15 16.53
C THR A 173 -1.23 20.78 15.73
N PRO A 174 -1.36 20.10 14.58
CA PRO A 174 -0.20 19.76 13.77
C PRO A 174 0.41 21.00 13.13
N VAL A 175 1.72 21.00 12.93
CA VAL A 175 2.41 22.04 12.15
C VAL A 175 2.03 21.85 10.68
N GLU A 176 1.90 22.93 9.91
CA GLU A 176 1.65 22.85 8.47
C GLU A 176 2.87 23.34 7.69
N TYR A 177 3.27 22.59 6.66
CA TYR A 177 4.34 22.99 5.74
C TYR A 177 3.95 22.59 4.32
N GLU A 178 3.84 23.59 3.43
CA GLU A 178 3.54 23.40 1.99
C GLU A 178 2.27 22.53 1.77
N GLY A 179 1.22 22.78 2.58
CA GLY A 179 -0.08 22.09 2.48
C GLY A 179 -0.14 20.67 3.08
N VAL A 180 0.93 20.23 3.76
CA VAL A 180 0.98 18.94 4.47
C VAL A 180 0.95 19.19 5.98
N LYS A 181 0.12 18.43 6.69
CA LYS A 181 0.11 18.41 8.17
C LYS A 181 1.25 17.57 8.70
N VAL A 182 1.99 18.08 9.66
CA VAL A 182 3.27 17.54 10.09
C VAL A 182 3.32 17.43 11.60
N VAL A 183 3.66 16.25 12.10
CA VAL A 183 3.93 16.02 13.51
C VAL A 183 5.26 15.28 13.64
N SER A 184 6.13 15.78 14.51
CA SER A 184 7.36 15.10 14.94
C SER A 184 7.61 15.43 16.38
N PHE A 185 8.15 14.47 17.14
CA PHE A 185 8.64 14.75 18.48
C PHE A 185 9.72 15.85 18.48
N GLY A 186 10.49 16.00 17.41
CA GLY A 186 11.50 17.06 17.34
C GLY A 186 10.93 18.48 17.29
N PHE A 187 9.61 18.65 17.14
CA PHE A 187 8.91 19.94 17.29
C PHE A 187 8.34 20.16 18.70
N ALA A 188 8.32 19.12 19.55
CA ALA A 188 8.09 19.29 20.98
C ALA A 188 9.43 19.76 21.58
N GLY A 189 9.46 20.98 22.12
CA GLY A 189 10.68 21.72 22.48
C GLY A 189 11.77 20.94 23.24
N GLN A 190 13.00 21.45 23.22
CA GLN A 190 14.20 20.76 23.71
C GLN A 190 14.08 20.28 25.17
N GLY A 191 13.95 18.96 25.32
CA GLY A 191 14.11 18.25 26.58
C GLY A 191 14.57 16.83 26.27
N SER A 192 15.89 16.58 26.30
CA SER A 192 16.46 15.25 26.15
C SER A 192 16.24 14.43 27.44
N ALA A 193 14.99 14.10 27.75
CA ALA A 193 14.71 13.09 28.74
C ALA A 193 15.02 11.72 28.10
N ILE A 194 15.91 10.94 28.71
CA ILE A 194 16.14 9.55 28.31
C ILE A 194 14.83 8.77 28.60
N MET A 195 14.03 8.57 27.57
CA MET A 195 12.74 7.88 27.67
C MET A 195 12.92 6.36 27.50
N ARG A 196 12.32 5.59 28.41
CA ARG A 196 12.23 4.11 28.29
C ARG A 196 11.20 3.72 27.23
N GLY A 197 11.41 2.60 26.54
CA GLY A 197 10.59 2.13 25.40
C GLY A 197 9.06 2.24 25.56
N PRO A 198 8.46 1.79 26.68
CA PRO A 198 7.01 1.92 26.90
C PRO A 198 6.49 3.36 26.93
N MET A 199 7.30 4.31 27.41
CA MET A 199 6.95 5.74 27.39
C MET A 199 7.00 6.29 25.97
N VAL A 200 7.93 5.80 25.13
CA VAL A 200 8.02 6.18 23.72
C VAL A 200 6.83 5.68 22.93
N SER A 201 6.42 4.41 23.09
CA SER A 201 5.21 3.90 22.45
C SER A 201 3.96 4.68 22.89
N GLY A 202 3.85 5.00 24.19
CA GLY A 202 2.75 5.82 24.71
C GLY A 202 2.72 7.23 24.14
N LEU A 203 3.88 7.87 23.99
CA LEU A 203 4.01 9.19 23.39
C LEU A 203 3.65 9.19 21.90
N ILE A 204 4.17 8.26 21.10
CA ILE A 204 3.82 8.17 19.68
C ILE A 204 2.32 7.92 19.53
N ASN A 205 1.75 7.05 20.37
CA ASN A 205 0.32 6.82 20.40
C ASN A 205 -0.45 8.10 20.73
N GLN A 206 -0.02 8.88 21.73
CA GLN A 206 -0.62 10.18 22.03
C GLN A 206 -0.54 11.12 20.82
N LEU A 207 0.67 11.34 20.27
CA LEU A 207 0.85 12.19 19.08
C LEU A 207 -0.04 11.76 17.92
N LEU A 208 -0.23 10.47 17.71
CA LEU A 208 -1.04 9.97 16.62
C LEU A 208 -2.54 10.13 16.88
N THR A 209 -3.00 9.85 18.10
CA THR A 209 -4.43 9.71 18.45
C THR A 209 -5.07 10.98 19.00
N THR A 210 -4.27 11.93 19.51
CA THR A 210 -4.75 13.21 20.06
C THR A 210 -4.42 14.41 19.16
N THR A 211 -3.78 14.21 18.01
CA THR A 211 -3.59 15.26 17.02
C THR A 211 -4.87 15.52 16.23
N ASP A 212 -5.20 16.79 16.02
CA ASP A 212 -6.26 17.20 15.09
C ASP A 212 -5.77 17.13 13.63
N TRP A 213 -5.77 15.91 13.11
CA TRP A 213 -5.46 15.66 11.70
C TRP A 213 -6.51 16.24 10.76
N GLY A 214 -7.71 16.59 11.23
CA GLY A 214 -8.83 16.95 10.36
C GLY A 214 -9.16 15.84 9.35
N GLU A 215 -9.58 16.21 8.15
CA GLU A 215 -9.81 15.24 7.08
C GLU A 215 -8.53 15.00 6.28
N LEU A 216 -8.05 13.76 6.26
CA LEU A 216 -6.89 13.35 5.47
C LEU A 216 -7.26 12.18 4.54
N ASP A 217 -6.76 12.24 3.30
CA ASP A 217 -6.78 11.09 2.40
C ASP A 217 -5.65 10.12 2.72
N TYR A 218 -4.47 10.63 3.10
CA TYR A 218 -3.32 9.81 3.51
C TYR A 218 -2.65 10.37 4.76
N LEU A 219 -2.34 9.49 5.70
CA LEU A 219 -1.40 9.75 6.79
C LEU A 219 -0.18 8.86 6.62
N ILE A 220 0.97 9.46 6.37
CA ILE A 220 2.26 8.76 6.26
C ILE A 220 2.86 8.63 7.65
N LEU A 221 3.10 7.40 8.08
CA LEU A 221 3.74 7.10 9.36
C LEU A 221 5.19 6.70 9.09
N ASP A 222 6.13 7.60 9.41
CA ASP A 222 7.56 7.33 9.34
C ASP A 222 7.97 6.50 10.57
N MET A 223 7.93 5.17 10.43
CA MET A 223 8.11 4.24 11.55
C MET A 223 9.52 4.37 12.16
N PRO A 224 9.74 4.09 13.46
CA PRO A 224 11.10 3.95 13.99
C PRO A 224 11.83 2.80 13.28
N PRO A 225 13.18 2.75 13.23
CA PRO A 225 13.90 1.67 12.56
C PRO A 225 13.81 0.33 13.29
N GLY A 226 13.97 -0.77 12.55
CA GLY A 226 14.06 -2.14 13.09
C GLY A 226 12.78 -2.95 12.89
N THR A 227 12.56 -3.93 13.78
CA THR A 227 11.31 -4.73 13.89
C THR A 227 11.00 -4.99 15.36
N GLY A 228 11.30 -4.00 16.22
CA GLY A 228 11.18 -4.12 17.67
C GLY A 228 9.76 -3.84 18.19
N ASP A 229 9.60 -3.92 19.50
CA ASP A 229 8.28 -3.82 20.17
C ASP A 229 7.52 -2.53 19.87
N ILE A 230 8.21 -1.40 19.62
CA ILE A 230 7.57 -0.13 19.28
C ILE A 230 6.80 -0.24 17.96
N GLN A 231 7.37 -0.86 16.93
CA GLN A 231 6.69 -1.04 15.65
C GLN A 231 5.49 -1.98 15.77
N LEU A 232 5.65 -3.09 16.50
CA LEU A 232 4.58 -4.03 16.78
C LEU A 232 3.42 -3.36 17.52
N THR A 233 3.72 -2.58 18.56
CA THR A 233 2.73 -1.83 19.33
C THR A 233 1.97 -0.86 18.43
N LEU A 234 2.68 -0.10 17.57
CA LEU A 234 2.04 0.83 16.65
C LEU A 234 1.11 0.10 15.67
N CYS A 235 1.53 -1.02 15.10
CA CYS A 235 0.69 -1.77 14.16
C CYS A 235 -0.53 -2.43 14.84
N GLN A 236 -0.47 -2.69 16.15
CA GLN A 236 -1.61 -3.24 16.91
C GLN A 236 -2.63 -2.18 17.30
N VAL A 237 -2.18 -0.95 17.55
CA VAL A 237 -3.04 0.15 18.02
C VAL A 237 -3.65 0.92 16.84
N VAL A 238 -2.96 0.95 15.71
CA VAL A 238 -3.29 1.79 14.56
C VAL A 238 -3.80 0.92 13.41
N PRO A 239 -4.95 1.26 12.80
CA PRO A 239 -5.45 0.57 11.63
C PRO A 239 -4.64 0.95 10.38
N ILE A 240 -3.44 0.39 10.27
CA ILE A 240 -2.55 0.62 9.13
C ILE A 240 -3.18 -0.01 7.88
N THR A 241 -3.42 0.81 6.85
CA THR A 241 -4.01 0.37 5.59
C THR A 241 -3.03 -0.42 4.74
N ALA A 242 -1.79 0.05 4.67
CA ALA A 242 -0.73 -0.57 3.89
C ALA A 242 0.66 -0.18 4.39
N ALA A 243 1.66 -0.98 4.05
CA ALA A 243 3.06 -0.75 4.37
C ALA A 243 3.93 -0.62 3.12
N VAL A 244 4.87 0.32 3.18
CA VAL A 244 5.99 0.48 2.23
C VAL A 244 7.27 0.17 2.97
N VAL A 245 8.05 -0.80 2.47
CA VAL A 245 9.31 -1.20 3.10
C VAL A 245 10.49 -0.59 2.36
N VAL A 246 11.33 0.16 3.06
CA VAL A 246 12.52 0.80 2.52
C VAL A 246 13.77 -0.02 2.88
N THR A 247 14.62 -0.27 1.90
CA THR A 247 15.83 -1.08 2.03
C THR A 247 16.96 -0.57 1.14
N THR A 248 18.08 -1.29 1.11
CA THR A 248 19.23 -1.06 0.23
C THR A 248 19.62 -2.36 -0.49
N PRO A 249 20.38 -2.31 -1.60
CA PRO A 249 20.76 -3.51 -2.36
C PRO A 249 21.68 -4.48 -1.60
N GLN A 250 22.26 -4.05 -0.48
CA GLN A 250 23.23 -4.90 0.22
C GLN A 250 22.56 -6.18 0.71
N LYS A 251 23.21 -7.32 0.49
CA LYS A 251 22.70 -8.65 0.89
C LYS A 251 22.31 -8.74 2.37
N LEU A 252 22.96 -8.00 3.25
CA LEU A 252 22.60 -7.98 4.68
C LEU A 252 21.25 -7.29 4.90
N ALA A 253 20.86 -6.31 4.09
CA ALA A 253 19.57 -5.64 4.20
C ALA A 253 18.39 -6.54 3.78
N PHE A 254 18.64 -7.58 2.96
CA PHE A 254 17.63 -8.58 2.58
C PHE A 254 17.00 -9.28 3.79
N ILE A 255 17.84 -9.77 4.71
CA ILE A 255 17.39 -10.49 5.91
C ILE A 255 16.49 -9.60 6.77
N ASP A 256 16.77 -8.30 6.78
CA ASP A 256 16.02 -7.36 7.58
C ASP A 256 14.66 -7.05 6.92
N VAL A 257 14.61 -6.85 5.60
CA VAL A 257 13.34 -6.70 4.87
C VAL A 257 12.44 -7.91 5.03
N GLU A 258 13.00 -9.12 4.95
CA GLU A 258 12.26 -10.36 5.20
C GLU A 258 11.56 -10.31 6.58
N LYS A 259 12.27 -9.89 7.63
CA LYS A 259 11.67 -9.75 8.97
C LYS A 259 10.56 -8.70 8.98
N GLY A 260 10.75 -7.56 8.32
CA GLY A 260 9.74 -6.51 8.21
C GLY A 260 8.47 -6.97 7.49
N VAL A 261 8.62 -7.64 6.35
CA VAL A 261 7.48 -8.17 5.58
C VAL A 261 6.73 -9.24 6.38
N ARG A 262 7.44 -10.15 7.07
CA ARG A 262 6.84 -11.13 7.97
C ARG A 262 6.13 -10.48 9.15
N MET A 263 6.68 -9.41 9.71
CA MET A 263 6.07 -8.66 10.81
C MET A 263 4.72 -8.08 10.39
N PHE A 264 4.67 -7.39 9.26
CA PHE A 264 3.43 -6.84 8.71
C PHE A 264 2.43 -7.93 8.35
N ALA A 265 2.91 -9.03 7.74
CA ALA A 265 2.10 -10.21 7.45
C ALA A 265 1.42 -10.78 8.70
N LYS A 266 2.16 -10.95 9.80
CA LYS A 266 1.62 -11.45 11.07
C LYS A 266 0.56 -10.52 11.67
N LEU A 267 0.66 -9.22 11.38
CA LEU A 267 -0.28 -8.19 11.83
C LEU A 267 -1.40 -7.92 10.80
N ALA A 268 -1.49 -8.75 9.75
CA ALA A 268 -2.44 -8.59 8.65
C ALA A 268 -2.36 -7.22 7.93
N VAL A 269 -1.20 -6.56 7.99
CA VAL A 269 -0.94 -5.30 7.30
C VAL A 269 -0.37 -5.60 5.91
N PRO A 270 -1.04 -5.20 4.82
CA PRO A 270 -0.55 -5.47 3.48
C PRO A 270 0.72 -4.69 3.13
N CYS A 271 1.79 -5.36 2.72
CA CYS A 271 2.96 -4.70 2.13
C CYS A 271 2.74 -4.48 0.62
N VAL A 272 2.62 -3.21 0.21
CA VAL A 272 2.25 -2.85 -1.17
C VAL A 272 3.45 -2.52 -2.05
N SER A 273 4.61 -2.20 -1.46
CA SER A 273 5.83 -1.91 -2.21
C SER A 273 7.08 -2.10 -1.37
N VAL A 274 8.14 -2.57 -2.02
CA VAL A 274 9.52 -2.42 -1.55
C VAL A 274 10.17 -1.26 -2.30
N VAL A 275 10.77 -0.33 -1.58
CA VAL A 275 11.62 0.74 -2.11
C VAL A 275 13.07 0.37 -1.83
N GLU A 276 13.80 -0.03 -2.85
CA GLU A 276 15.24 -0.28 -2.76
C GLU A 276 15.95 1.05 -3.02
N ASN A 277 16.42 1.68 -1.94
CA ASN A 277 17.13 2.96 -2.00
C ASN A 277 18.62 2.75 -2.22
N LEU A 278 19.32 3.79 -2.70
CA LEU A 278 20.75 3.74 -3.01
C LEU A 278 21.09 2.63 -4.04
N SER A 279 20.19 2.33 -4.97
CA SER A 279 20.35 1.17 -5.87
C SER A 279 21.38 1.38 -6.98
N TYR A 280 21.44 2.57 -7.55
CA TYR A 280 22.32 2.88 -8.66
C TYR A 280 22.64 4.37 -8.73
N PHE A 281 23.70 4.76 -9.43
CA PHE A 281 23.88 6.12 -9.92
C PHE A 281 24.03 6.07 -11.44
N GLU A 282 23.71 7.16 -12.12
CA GLU A 282 23.73 7.23 -13.59
C GLU A 282 24.78 8.26 -14.04
N VAL A 283 25.69 7.84 -14.92
CA VAL A 283 26.70 8.70 -15.56
C VAL A 283 26.59 8.49 -17.06
N ASP A 284 26.39 9.56 -17.82
CA ASP A 284 26.25 9.52 -19.29
C ASP A 284 25.24 8.48 -19.81
N GLY A 285 24.14 8.28 -19.07
CA GLY A 285 23.08 7.32 -19.40
C GLY A 285 23.37 5.87 -18.98
N VAL A 286 24.55 5.59 -18.42
CA VAL A 286 24.93 4.26 -17.91
C VAL A 286 24.64 4.17 -16.41
N LYS A 287 23.91 3.14 -15.99
CA LYS A 287 23.63 2.87 -14.58
C LYS A 287 24.74 2.02 -13.97
N HIS A 288 25.33 2.54 -12.89
CA HIS A 288 26.31 1.86 -12.07
C HIS A 288 25.67 1.44 -10.75
N LYS A 289 25.85 0.17 -10.35
CA LYS A 289 25.28 -0.40 -9.14
C LYS A 289 26.37 -0.68 -8.09
N PRO A 290 26.74 0.32 -7.26
CA PRO A 290 27.90 0.20 -6.37
C PRO A 290 27.73 -0.89 -5.29
N PHE A 291 26.49 -1.29 -5.01
CA PHE A 291 26.16 -2.31 -4.01
C PHE A 291 25.70 -3.64 -4.63
N GLY A 292 25.89 -3.81 -5.94
CA GLY A 292 25.46 -4.98 -6.71
C GLY A 292 24.00 -4.90 -7.17
N GLU A 293 23.51 -6.01 -7.73
CA GLU A 293 22.17 -6.11 -8.35
C GLU A 293 21.01 -5.95 -7.36
N GLY A 294 21.27 -6.06 -6.06
CA GLY A 294 20.24 -6.05 -5.04
C GLY A 294 19.60 -7.41 -4.82
N SER A 295 18.56 -7.44 -4.00
CA SER A 295 17.77 -8.65 -3.75
C SER A 295 16.28 -8.35 -3.63
N GLY A 296 15.85 -7.10 -3.89
CA GLY A 296 14.45 -6.71 -3.82
C GLY A 296 13.52 -7.54 -4.71
N ALA A 297 13.99 -7.97 -5.88
CA ALA A 297 13.19 -8.79 -6.80
C ALA A 297 12.88 -10.17 -6.20
N ALA A 298 13.88 -10.80 -5.59
CA ALA A 298 13.71 -12.08 -4.89
C ALA A 298 12.74 -11.95 -3.71
N ILE A 299 12.75 -10.81 -3.00
CA ILE A 299 11.79 -10.54 -1.90
C ILE A 299 10.37 -10.42 -2.45
N CYS A 300 10.18 -9.66 -3.53
CA CYS A 300 8.86 -9.48 -4.13
C CYS A 300 8.30 -10.81 -4.63
N GLU A 301 9.14 -11.64 -5.25
CA GLU A 301 8.75 -12.99 -5.67
C GLU A 301 8.42 -13.89 -4.47
N GLN A 302 9.30 -13.93 -3.48
CA GLN A 302 9.19 -14.83 -2.32
C GLN A 302 7.97 -14.51 -1.44
N TYR A 303 7.69 -13.23 -1.20
CA TYR A 303 6.63 -12.79 -0.28
C TYR A 303 5.40 -12.24 -1.00
N GLY A 304 5.40 -12.25 -2.34
CA GLY A 304 4.29 -11.75 -3.17
C GLY A 304 4.15 -10.23 -3.17
N VAL A 305 5.11 -9.46 -2.65
CA VAL A 305 5.00 -8.00 -2.64
C VAL A 305 4.89 -7.49 -4.08
N PRO A 306 3.84 -6.72 -4.44
CA PRO A 306 3.48 -6.52 -5.83
C PRO A 306 4.43 -5.59 -6.59
N ASN A 307 5.20 -4.75 -5.89
CA ASN A 307 5.99 -3.70 -6.52
C ASN A 307 7.39 -3.58 -5.90
N LEU A 308 8.39 -3.42 -6.77
CA LEU A 308 9.76 -3.04 -6.43
C LEU A 308 10.13 -1.76 -7.15
N LEU A 309 10.52 -0.73 -6.40
CA LEU A 309 10.95 0.54 -6.95
C LEU A 309 12.38 0.84 -6.51
N GLN A 310 13.26 1.10 -7.48
CA GLN A 310 14.68 1.35 -7.24
C GLN A 310 15.00 2.84 -7.33
N MET A 311 15.52 3.40 -6.23
CA MET A 311 15.87 4.81 -6.14
C MET A 311 17.37 5.04 -6.40
N PRO A 312 17.72 6.08 -7.17
CA PRO A 312 19.11 6.38 -7.48
C PRO A 312 19.84 7.08 -6.31
N ILE A 313 21.16 7.01 -6.33
CA ILE A 313 22.06 7.83 -5.50
C ILE A 313 22.27 9.15 -6.24
N VAL A 314 21.70 10.23 -5.71
CA VAL A 314 21.73 11.55 -6.34
C VAL A 314 22.10 12.60 -5.29
N PRO A 315 23.18 13.40 -5.50
CA PRO A 315 23.63 14.42 -4.54
C PRO A 315 22.51 15.41 -4.17
N GLU A 316 21.71 15.79 -5.16
CA GLU A 316 20.59 16.71 -5.02
C GLU A 316 19.55 16.21 -4.01
N LEU A 317 19.29 14.90 -3.94
CA LEU A 317 18.35 14.31 -2.98
C LEU A 317 18.88 14.43 -1.55
N SER A 318 20.18 14.17 -1.35
CA SER A 318 20.84 14.33 -0.05
C SER A 318 20.79 15.79 0.41
N ALA A 319 21.20 16.71 -0.47
CA ALA A 319 21.22 18.13 -0.16
C ALA A 319 19.82 18.67 0.23
N CYS A 320 18.75 18.19 -0.41
CA CYS A 320 17.38 18.54 -0.05
C CYS A 320 17.01 18.16 1.39
N GLY A 321 17.50 17.01 1.87
CA GLY A 321 17.28 16.55 3.24
C GLY A 321 17.94 17.44 4.29
N ASP A 322 19.05 18.10 3.93
CA ASP A 322 19.79 18.99 4.81
C ASP A 322 19.30 20.44 4.75
N THR A 323 18.73 20.87 3.61
CA THR A 323 18.26 22.25 3.39
C THR A 323 16.82 22.51 3.83
N GLY A 324 16.13 21.52 4.40
CA GLY A 324 14.77 21.70 4.90
C GLY A 324 13.70 21.89 3.82
N ARG A 325 13.96 21.41 2.58
CA ARG A 325 12.97 21.41 1.50
C ARG A 325 13.08 20.11 0.68
N PRO A 326 12.03 19.25 0.68
CA PRO A 326 12.00 17.98 -0.06
C PRO A 326 12.32 18.12 -1.55
N LEU A 327 12.93 17.09 -2.15
CA LEU A 327 13.34 17.11 -3.56
C LEU A 327 12.16 17.30 -4.49
N VAL A 328 11.05 16.61 -4.23
CA VAL A 328 9.82 16.70 -5.03
C VAL A 328 9.21 18.11 -5.04
N LEU A 329 9.47 18.91 -4.00
CA LEU A 329 9.06 20.32 -3.95
C LEU A 329 10.10 21.28 -4.54
N ARG A 330 11.38 20.91 -4.52
CA ARG A 330 12.47 21.75 -5.05
C ARG A 330 12.59 21.61 -6.57
N ASP A 331 12.55 20.39 -7.07
CA ASP A 331 12.65 20.08 -8.49
C ASP A 331 11.65 18.96 -8.87
N PRO A 332 10.36 19.32 -9.08
CA PRO A 332 9.31 18.37 -9.44
C PRO A 332 9.56 17.60 -10.75
N ALA A 333 10.37 18.16 -11.66
CA ALA A 333 10.54 17.65 -13.02
C ALA A 333 11.77 16.73 -13.16
N CYS A 334 12.65 16.66 -12.16
CA CYS A 334 13.81 15.79 -12.23
C CYS A 334 13.45 14.29 -12.21
N LYS A 335 14.34 13.47 -12.76
CA LYS A 335 14.19 12.01 -12.86
C LYS A 335 13.88 11.37 -11.50
N THR A 336 14.51 11.83 -10.41
CA THR A 336 14.30 11.28 -9.06
C THR A 336 12.94 11.65 -8.49
N SER A 337 12.44 12.86 -8.75
CA SER A 337 11.07 13.24 -8.39
C SER A 337 10.03 12.41 -9.15
N SER A 338 10.27 12.11 -10.42
CA SER A 338 9.44 11.15 -11.18
C SER A 338 9.44 9.75 -10.55
N ARG A 339 10.57 9.29 -9.99
CA ARG A 339 10.60 8.03 -9.23
C ARG A 339 9.72 8.06 -7.99
N TYR A 340 9.67 9.17 -7.26
CA TYR A 340 8.74 9.32 -6.14
C TYR A 340 7.28 9.40 -6.61
N GLN A 341 7.01 9.95 -7.79
CA GLN A 341 5.68 9.86 -8.43
C GLN A 341 5.32 8.40 -8.74
N ASP A 342 6.26 7.58 -9.21
CA ASP A 342 6.02 6.14 -9.40
C ASP A 342 5.69 5.43 -8.06
N VAL A 343 6.37 5.80 -6.96
CA VAL A 343 6.08 5.28 -5.61
C VAL A 343 4.68 5.70 -5.16
N ALA A 344 4.34 6.98 -5.27
CA ALA A 344 3.04 7.50 -4.85
C ALA A 344 1.90 6.88 -5.68
N ALA A 345 2.04 6.81 -7.00
CA ALA A 345 1.09 6.16 -7.89
C ALA A 345 0.90 4.68 -7.54
N THR A 346 1.98 3.98 -7.21
CA THR A 346 1.93 2.59 -6.76
C THR A 346 1.16 2.45 -5.45
N VAL A 347 1.44 3.27 -4.45
CA VAL A 347 0.71 3.25 -3.17
C VAL A 347 -0.78 3.53 -3.40
N VAL A 348 -1.11 4.56 -4.18
CA VAL A 348 -2.50 4.92 -4.54
C VAL A 348 -3.22 3.74 -5.19
N ARG A 349 -2.62 3.14 -6.22
CA ARG A 349 -3.17 1.99 -6.95
C ARG A 349 -3.43 0.81 -6.02
N GLU A 350 -2.43 0.40 -5.23
CA GLU A 350 -2.55 -0.79 -4.40
C GLU A 350 -3.53 -0.59 -3.24
N VAL A 351 -3.59 0.59 -2.65
CA VAL A 351 -4.62 0.94 -1.65
C VAL A 351 -6.01 0.91 -2.26
N ALA A 352 -6.18 1.42 -3.49
CA ALA A 352 -7.45 1.35 -4.20
C ALA A 352 -7.90 -0.11 -4.45
N LYS A 353 -6.97 -0.98 -4.85
CA LYS A 353 -7.22 -2.43 -5.02
C LYS A 353 -7.63 -3.11 -3.71
N LEU A 354 -7.00 -2.77 -2.58
CA LEU A 354 -7.33 -3.33 -1.27
C LEU A 354 -8.76 -2.97 -0.83
N ASN A 355 -9.25 -1.80 -1.23
CA ASN A 355 -10.58 -1.30 -0.84
C ASN A 355 -11.70 -1.76 -1.78
N ASN A 356 -11.45 -1.79 -3.09
CA ASN A 356 -12.51 -1.95 -4.09
C ASN A 356 -12.40 -3.23 -4.95
N GLY A 357 -11.29 -3.96 -4.88
CA GLY A 357 -11.13 -5.21 -5.62
C GLY A 357 -11.95 -6.37 -5.03
N LYS A 358 -12.25 -7.38 -5.85
CA LYS A 358 -12.57 -8.71 -5.31
C LYS A 358 -11.39 -9.15 -4.44
N LYS A 359 -11.66 -9.64 -3.24
CA LYS A 359 -10.62 -10.06 -2.31
C LYS A 359 -10.32 -11.54 -2.50
N PRO A 360 -9.04 -11.95 -2.50
CA PRO A 360 -8.68 -13.35 -2.42
C PRO A 360 -9.37 -14.03 -1.23
N ARG A 361 -9.84 -15.25 -1.45
CA ARG A 361 -10.40 -16.09 -0.39
C ARG A 361 -9.62 -17.39 -0.32
N VAL A 362 -9.28 -17.74 0.90
CA VAL A 362 -8.69 -19.03 1.20
C VAL A 362 -9.42 -19.62 2.38
N ASP A 363 -10.00 -20.79 2.18
CA ASP A 363 -10.66 -21.59 3.20
C ASP A 363 -10.13 -23.03 3.20
N ILE A 364 -10.30 -23.72 4.32
CA ILE A 364 -10.01 -25.15 4.42
C ILE A 364 -11.30 -25.88 4.05
N ASP A 365 -11.22 -26.78 3.06
CA ASP A 365 -12.35 -27.61 2.64
C ASP A 365 -12.32 -28.95 3.41
N PRO A 366 -13.19 -29.17 4.41
CA PRO A 366 -13.23 -30.43 5.17
C PRO A 366 -13.69 -31.60 4.29
N GLY A 367 -14.37 -31.31 3.18
CA GLY A 367 -14.81 -32.31 2.23
C GLY A 367 -13.70 -32.81 1.31
N TYR A 368 -12.53 -32.15 1.27
CA TYR A 368 -11.39 -32.51 0.43
C TYR A 368 -10.14 -32.71 1.27
N ASP A 369 -10.21 -33.58 2.30
CA ASP A 369 -9.11 -33.93 3.20
C ASP A 369 -8.38 -32.72 3.81
N GLY A 370 -9.10 -31.63 4.08
CA GLY A 370 -8.51 -30.39 4.62
C GLY A 370 -7.66 -29.61 3.62
N ALA A 371 -7.85 -29.83 2.31
CA ALA A 371 -7.19 -29.05 1.27
C ALA A 371 -7.57 -27.56 1.37
N PHE A 372 -6.66 -26.71 0.92
CA PHE A 372 -6.92 -25.29 0.77
C PHE A 372 -7.76 -25.08 -0.49
N ARG A 373 -8.96 -24.54 -0.31
CA ARG A 373 -9.78 -23.97 -1.38
C ARG A 373 -9.37 -22.52 -1.55
N VAL A 374 -8.88 -22.19 -2.74
CA VAL A 374 -8.29 -20.89 -3.07
C VAL A 374 -9.09 -20.25 -4.19
N GLU A 375 -9.57 -19.03 -3.98
CA GLU A 375 -10.26 -18.19 -4.96
C GLU A 375 -9.45 -16.90 -5.12
N LEU A 376 -8.83 -16.71 -6.29
CA LEU A 376 -8.00 -15.56 -6.60
C LEU A 376 -8.68 -14.72 -7.70
N PRO A 377 -8.85 -13.40 -7.51
CA PRO A 377 -9.37 -12.51 -8.54
C PRO A 377 -8.50 -12.52 -9.80
N GLY A 378 -9.13 -12.63 -10.97
CA GLY A 378 -8.47 -12.63 -12.28
C GLY A 378 -7.78 -13.95 -12.64
N GLU A 379 -7.82 -14.95 -11.76
CA GLU A 379 -7.27 -16.28 -11.99
C GLU A 379 -8.41 -17.28 -12.20
N ASN A 380 -8.27 -18.15 -13.21
CA ASN A 380 -9.21 -19.26 -13.47
C ASN A 380 -10.69 -18.82 -13.62
N ASP A 381 -10.96 -17.69 -14.30
CA ASP A 381 -12.30 -17.07 -14.39
C ASP A 381 -12.96 -16.85 -13.01
N ASP A 382 -12.15 -16.49 -12.00
CA ASP A 382 -12.55 -16.34 -10.59
C ASP A 382 -13.11 -17.64 -9.96
N LYS A 383 -12.87 -18.81 -10.58
CA LYS A 383 -13.30 -20.09 -10.02
C LYS A 383 -12.29 -20.62 -9.01
N PRO A 384 -12.77 -21.17 -7.87
CA PRO A 384 -11.89 -21.73 -6.87
C PRO A 384 -11.11 -22.93 -7.41
N PHE A 385 -9.91 -23.13 -6.89
CA PHE A 385 -9.10 -24.32 -7.10
C PHE A 385 -8.61 -24.87 -5.74
N TRP A 386 -8.20 -26.14 -5.72
CA TRP A 386 -7.82 -26.84 -4.50
C TRP A 386 -6.35 -27.23 -4.55
N ILE A 387 -5.64 -27.04 -3.44
CA ILE A 387 -4.23 -27.41 -3.27
C ILE A 387 -4.05 -28.08 -1.90
N THR A 388 -3.17 -29.07 -1.81
CA THR A 388 -2.92 -29.75 -0.53
C THR A 388 -2.14 -28.86 0.43
N ALA A 389 -2.39 -29.03 1.72
CA ALA A 389 -1.65 -28.32 2.75
C ALA A 389 -0.14 -28.64 2.72
N LYS A 390 0.22 -29.87 2.42
CA LYS A 390 1.62 -30.27 2.16
C LYS A 390 2.25 -29.47 1.02
N ASN A 391 1.57 -29.32 -0.12
CA ASN A 391 2.12 -28.55 -1.26
C ASN A 391 2.31 -27.08 -0.91
N VAL A 392 1.37 -26.48 -0.16
CA VAL A 392 1.52 -25.12 0.36
C VAL A 392 2.75 -25.04 1.26
N ARG A 393 2.89 -25.95 2.24
CA ARG A 393 4.03 -25.97 3.16
C ARG A 393 5.36 -26.15 2.43
N MET A 394 5.44 -27.08 1.48
CA MET A 394 6.63 -27.38 0.66
C MET A 394 7.10 -26.20 -0.19
N SER A 395 6.19 -25.26 -0.49
CA SER A 395 6.51 -24.04 -1.23
C SER A 395 7.22 -22.98 -0.39
N ASP A 396 7.33 -23.17 0.93
CA ASP A 396 8.02 -22.24 1.81
C ASP A 396 9.53 -22.24 1.54
N THR A 397 10.01 -21.16 0.94
CA THR A 397 11.44 -20.93 0.67
C THR A 397 12.18 -20.35 1.88
N SER A 398 11.47 -20.05 2.96
CA SER A 398 11.97 -19.33 4.11
C SER A 398 12.59 -20.24 5.18
N ALA A 399 12.26 -21.53 5.16
CA ALA A 399 13.02 -22.58 5.84
C ALA A 399 14.04 -23.14 4.83
N ARG A 400 15.32 -22.83 5.04
CA ARG A 400 16.41 -23.28 4.16
C ARG A 400 16.37 -24.81 4.00
N VAL A 401 16.17 -25.27 2.78
CA VAL A 401 16.21 -26.68 2.39
C VAL A 401 17.66 -27.18 2.51
N LYS A 402 17.88 -28.24 3.29
CA LYS A 402 19.11 -29.06 3.18
C LYS A 402 18.74 -30.31 2.37
N GLY A 403 18.98 -30.26 1.07
CA GLY A 403 18.78 -31.35 0.12
C GLY A 403 18.95 -30.79 -1.29
N SER A 404 19.63 -31.51 -2.18
CA SER A 404 19.85 -31.11 -3.58
C SER A 404 18.52 -30.78 -4.25
N ASP A 405 18.49 -29.70 -5.03
CA ASP A 405 17.31 -29.02 -5.60
C ASP A 405 16.39 -29.88 -6.52
N GLU A 406 16.60 -31.19 -6.62
CA GLU A 406 15.91 -32.10 -7.55
C GLU A 406 15.30 -33.35 -6.87
N SER A 407 15.26 -33.45 -5.54
CA SER A 407 14.61 -34.60 -4.85
C SER A 407 13.11 -34.36 -4.60
N PRO A 408 12.23 -35.35 -4.84
CA PRO A 408 10.82 -35.30 -4.43
C PRO A 408 10.63 -35.18 -2.90
N ASP A 409 11.68 -35.52 -2.13
CA ASP A 409 11.71 -35.39 -0.67
C ASP A 409 12.34 -34.05 -0.25
N ARG A 410 11.75 -32.92 -0.64
CA ARG A 410 12.21 -31.59 -0.18
C ARG A 410 12.02 -31.50 1.33
N LEU A 411 13.12 -31.51 2.09
CA LEU A 411 13.09 -31.42 3.55
C LEU A 411 13.16 -29.95 3.98
N LEU A 412 12.23 -29.50 4.82
CA LEU A 412 12.36 -28.23 5.54
C LEU A 412 13.07 -28.50 6.86
N ASN A 413 14.23 -27.87 7.06
CA ASN A 413 15.12 -28.12 8.21
C ASN A 413 15.53 -29.59 8.43
N GLY A 414 15.47 -30.44 7.41
CA GLY A 414 15.85 -31.85 7.50
C GLY A 414 14.75 -32.80 8.01
N THR A 415 13.50 -32.34 8.14
CA THR A 415 12.35 -33.18 8.52
C THR A 415 11.36 -33.30 7.35
N PRO A 416 10.83 -34.51 7.06
CA PRO A 416 9.77 -34.68 6.08
C PRO A 416 8.50 -33.98 6.52
N ILE A 417 7.76 -33.41 5.57
CA ILE A 417 6.47 -32.77 5.83
C ILE A 417 5.38 -33.84 5.79
N PRO A 418 4.58 -34.01 6.86
CA PRO A 418 3.48 -34.98 6.87
C PRO A 418 2.45 -34.69 5.78
N ASP A 419 1.85 -35.74 5.21
CA ASP A 419 0.79 -35.62 4.20
C ASP A 419 -0.49 -34.99 4.77
N ASP A 420 -0.74 -35.19 6.07
CA ASP A 420 -1.88 -34.70 6.83
C ASP A 420 -1.59 -33.40 7.59
N ILE A 421 -0.50 -32.70 7.26
CA ILE A 421 -0.17 -31.43 7.91
C ILE A 421 -1.32 -30.43 7.74
N ALA A 422 -1.82 -29.88 8.84
CA ALA A 422 -2.87 -28.87 8.84
C ALA A 422 -2.36 -27.56 9.45
N PRO A 423 -2.80 -26.39 8.96
CA PRO A 423 -2.44 -25.11 9.56
C PRO A 423 -3.07 -24.97 10.97
N ILE A 424 -2.32 -24.39 11.90
CA ILE A 424 -2.84 -23.98 13.23
C ILE A 424 -3.71 -22.73 13.07
N GLU A 425 -3.22 -21.77 12.29
CA GLU A 425 -3.86 -20.48 12.05
C GLU A 425 -3.56 -20.05 10.63
N MET A 426 -4.52 -19.38 9.98
CA MET A 426 -4.30 -18.77 8.68
C MET A 426 -5.07 -17.46 8.54
N SER A 427 -4.50 -16.52 7.79
CA SER A 427 -5.13 -15.24 7.47
C SER A 427 -4.71 -14.75 6.09
N VAL A 428 -5.65 -14.20 5.32
CA VAL A 428 -5.35 -13.52 4.06
C VAL A 428 -4.72 -12.16 4.37
N ILE A 429 -3.63 -11.82 3.67
CA ILE A 429 -2.90 -10.55 3.82
C ILE A 429 -3.02 -9.75 2.54
N GLY A 430 -3.92 -8.77 2.57
CA GLY A 430 -4.22 -7.96 1.40
C GLY A 430 -4.62 -8.80 0.19
N ASN A 431 -4.13 -8.42 -0.98
CA ASN A 431 -4.45 -9.10 -2.23
C ASN A 431 -3.29 -9.95 -2.77
N TYR A 432 -2.24 -10.20 -1.97
CA TYR A 432 -0.98 -10.75 -2.49
C TYR A 432 -0.48 -12.02 -1.81
N ALA A 433 -0.88 -12.30 -0.57
CA ALA A 433 -0.44 -13.49 0.15
C ALA A 433 -1.44 -13.92 1.23
N MET A 434 -1.22 -15.11 1.79
CA MET A 434 -1.76 -15.52 3.07
C MET A 434 -0.64 -15.82 4.06
N SER A 435 -0.87 -15.55 5.35
CA SER A 435 -0.02 -16.05 6.43
C SER A 435 -0.58 -17.35 6.94
N VAL A 436 0.31 -18.32 7.17
CA VAL A 436 -0.02 -19.64 7.72
C VAL A 436 0.93 -19.96 8.86
N THR A 437 0.38 -20.31 10.01
CA THR A 437 1.15 -20.84 11.15
C THR A 437 1.03 -22.35 11.15
N TRP A 438 2.17 -23.03 11.14
CA TRP A 438 2.25 -24.49 11.02
C TRP A 438 2.57 -25.19 12.35
N PRO A 439 2.20 -26.48 12.51
CA PRO A 439 2.49 -27.27 13.71
C PRO A 439 3.98 -27.46 14.01
N ASP A 440 4.85 -27.29 13.02
CA ASP A 440 6.31 -27.32 13.16
C ASP A 440 6.89 -26.05 13.83
N GLY A 441 6.02 -25.11 14.22
CA GLY A 441 6.40 -23.84 14.86
C GLY A 441 6.83 -22.75 13.89
N LEU A 442 6.76 -22.99 12.58
CA LEU A 442 7.13 -22.02 11.56
C LEU A 442 5.91 -21.26 11.03
N SER A 443 6.10 -19.96 10.79
CA SER A 443 5.12 -19.11 10.10
C SER A 443 5.58 -18.85 8.67
N GLN A 444 4.71 -19.19 7.73
CA GLN A 444 4.93 -19.03 6.30
C GLN A 444 4.08 -17.87 5.78
N VAL A 445 4.67 -17.03 4.93
CA VAL A 445 3.93 -16.10 4.07
C VAL A 445 3.84 -16.75 2.70
N ALA A 446 2.66 -17.27 2.35
CA ALA A 446 2.42 -17.96 1.10
C ALA A 446 1.83 -16.98 0.09
N ALA A 447 2.66 -16.53 -0.84
CA ALA A 447 2.26 -15.59 -1.89
C ALA A 447 1.27 -16.23 -2.87
N PHE A 448 0.22 -15.50 -3.28
CA PHE A 448 -0.84 -16.02 -4.14
C PHE A 448 -0.37 -16.40 -5.53
N ASN A 449 0.62 -15.68 -6.08
CA ASN A 449 1.30 -16.04 -7.32
C ASN A 449 2.03 -17.40 -7.22
N THR A 450 2.53 -17.76 -6.04
CA THR A 450 3.13 -19.06 -5.76
C THR A 450 2.04 -20.12 -5.65
N LEU A 451 0.96 -19.86 -4.91
CA LEU A 451 -0.17 -20.79 -4.78
C LEU A 451 -0.81 -21.14 -6.12
N ALA A 452 -0.99 -20.16 -7.01
CA ALA A 452 -1.58 -20.36 -8.34
C ALA A 452 -0.79 -21.34 -9.23
N LYS A 453 0.52 -21.49 -8.96
CA LYS A 453 1.47 -22.35 -9.67
C LYS A 453 1.62 -23.74 -9.03
N LEU A 454 1.08 -23.97 -7.82
CA LEU A 454 1.17 -25.27 -7.17
C LEU A 454 0.29 -26.31 -7.88
N GLU A 455 0.68 -27.58 -7.74
CA GLU A 455 -0.09 -28.70 -8.27
C GLU A 455 -1.48 -28.72 -7.65
N ARG A 456 -2.49 -28.63 -8.53
CA ARG A 456 -3.90 -28.54 -8.17
C ARG A 456 -4.50 -29.93 -8.01
N LEU A 457 -5.36 -30.08 -7.03
CA LEU A 457 -6.21 -31.25 -6.90
C LEU A 457 -7.28 -31.24 -8.01
N PRO A 458 -7.69 -32.40 -8.53
CA PRO A 458 -8.71 -32.48 -9.56
C PRO A 458 -10.02 -31.86 -9.06
N ALA A 459 -10.70 -31.12 -9.93
CA ALA A 459 -12.00 -30.56 -9.62
C ALA A 459 -12.97 -31.69 -9.24
N ARG A 460 -13.69 -31.53 -8.12
CA ARG A 460 -14.76 -32.46 -7.77
C ARG A 460 -15.80 -32.44 -8.89
N ALA A 461 -16.16 -33.61 -9.40
CA ALA A 461 -17.42 -33.75 -10.11
C ALA A 461 -18.53 -33.37 -9.12
N SER A 462 -19.32 -32.37 -9.51
CA SER A 462 -20.44 -31.81 -8.75
C SER A 462 -21.47 -32.85 -8.35
#